data_AF-A0A7C1NUB6-F1
#
_entry.id   AF-A0A7C1NUB6-F1
#
_cell.length_a   1.000
_cell.length_b   1.000
_cell.length_c   1.000
_cell.angle_alpha   90.00
_cell.angle_beta   90.00
_cell.angle_gamma   90.00
#
_symmetry.space_group_name_H-M   'P 1'
#
loop_
_entity.id
_entity.type
_entity.pdbx_description
1 polymer ?
#
loop_
_entity_poly.entity_id
_entity_poly.type
_entity_poly.pdbx_seq_one_letter_code
_entity_poly.pdbx_strand_id
1 'polypeptide(L)'
;MTAEAIVNLLPWVLPPFIGAVIGYVTNALAIRMLFRPLTQKRFLGLRVPLTPGIIPKERFELAESIGRMVSRELITEDTLKRQLASEKFQNRINVNIASLVEHLSEINLAALRQKKFSFFYSFLEGFLDESLYRAFTSLSFIRSSRTFIFDLVHSLFQRELDDLAGTGTIEAFLKGNLLPKLTSREARKTISRAIQKWLKQAGEEEKALSTFIPEELPAVLGEFLSTMLSPLFEALFRWLRTEGMLRELETRGKFLLRDIFDKLNLLQKFIISAGQFDRTLEEKMPAIVEEAINYLEQTSADEENRARMIQAVESGISKWRSLTLNEVMAKVDKKIDLGSLLENILLSIDEEKLKSGIFAALEGVFTSYRKRPIGEILAQYLGLQEQDIGDFLANQFLTFISKRESSKNLAGEIISFVHRFLEEQEETTIGNLFNIDNEKREKITLFLTCELIKILNSQLPSLIRSFDIQELVVDKVNALEVIEVERLLLQVIASHLKWINLFGALLGAFIGLSQIALRLLD
;
A
#
# COMPACT_ATOMS: atom_id res chain seq x y z
N MET A 1 96.21 24.51 -40.37
CA MET A 1 96.95 23.72 -39.36
C MET A 1 97.76 22.68 -40.10
N THR A 2 99.08 22.65 -39.93
CA THR A 2 99.96 21.66 -40.57
C THR A 2 99.63 20.25 -40.07
N ALA A 3 99.76 19.23 -40.92
CA ALA A 3 99.38 17.85 -40.59
C ALA A 3 100.12 17.33 -39.33
N GLU A 4 101.34 17.78 -39.07
CA GLU A 4 102.14 17.41 -37.88
C GLU A 4 101.51 17.90 -36.55
N ALA A 5 100.90 19.09 -36.53
CA ALA A 5 100.27 19.61 -35.32
C ALA A 5 99.03 18.77 -34.92
N ILE A 6 98.30 18.25 -35.92
CA ILE A 6 97.13 17.39 -35.71
C ILE A 6 97.56 16.03 -35.16
N VAL A 7 98.66 15.46 -35.68
CA VAL A 7 99.19 14.16 -35.23
C VAL A 7 99.67 14.21 -33.77
N ASN A 8 100.27 15.32 -33.33
CA ASN A 8 100.75 15.49 -31.96
C ASN A 8 99.63 15.76 -30.93
N LEU A 9 98.51 16.36 -31.34
CA LEU A 9 97.35 16.62 -30.48
C LEU A 9 96.39 15.42 -30.37
N LEU A 10 96.46 14.48 -31.31
CA LEU A 10 95.56 13.33 -31.39
C LEU A 10 95.53 12.48 -30.11
N PRO A 11 96.66 12.11 -29.47
CA PRO A 11 96.63 11.27 -28.26
C PRO A 11 95.96 11.92 -27.04
N TRP A 12 95.85 13.25 -27.02
CA TRP A 12 95.33 14.04 -25.90
C TRP A 12 93.83 14.33 -26.02
N VAL A 13 93.32 14.45 -27.25
CA VAL A 13 91.91 14.77 -27.50
C VAL A 13 91.08 13.50 -27.78
N LEU A 14 91.72 12.48 -28.34
CA LEU A 14 91.04 11.27 -28.79
C LEU A 14 90.42 10.45 -27.63
N PRO A 15 91.08 10.20 -26.49
CA PRO A 15 90.48 9.41 -25.40
C PRO A 15 89.24 10.06 -24.75
N PRO A 16 89.22 11.37 -24.38
CA PRO A 16 88.02 12.05 -23.89
C PRO A 16 86.89 12.09 -24.92
N PHE A 17 87.22 12.32 -26.19
CA PHE A 17 86.21 12.35 -27.25
C PHE A 17 85.57 10.98 -27.47
N ILE A 18 86.38 9.92 -27.59
CA ILE A 18 85.88 8.54 -27.69
C ILE A 18 85.08 8.17 -26.44
N GLY A 19 85.58 8.52 -25.25
CA GLY A 19 84.88 8.33 -23.98
C GLY A 19 83.51 9.02 -23.99
N ALA A 20 83.42 10.26 -24.45
CA ALA A 20 82.17 11.01 -24.58
C ALA A 20 81.20 10.37 -25.56
N VAL A 21 81.68 9.92 -26.72
CA VAL A 21 80.86 9.23 -27.73
C VAL A 21 80.34 7.89 -27.18
N ILE A 22 81.21 7.09 -26.54
CA ILE A 22 80.81 5.83 -25.91
C ILE A 22 79.80 6.09 -24.79
N GLY A 23 80.02 7.11 -23.97
CA GLY A 23 79.11 7.51 -22.89
C GLY A 23 77.73 7.93 -23.41
N TYR A 24 77.69 8.76 -24.47
CA TYR A 24 76.45 9.18 -25.12
C TYR A 24 75.70 8.00 -25.73
N VAL A 25 76.39 7.16 -26.52
CA VAL A 25 75.79 6.03 -27.22
C VAL A 25 75.31 4.96 -26.26
N THR A 26 76.11 4.62 -25.25
CA THR A 26 75.75 3.62 -24.23
C THR A 26 74.53 4.06 -23.43
N ASN A 27 74.46 5.33 -23.02
CA ASN A 27 73.31 5.84 -22.29
C ASN A 27 72.05 5.92 -23.17
N ALA A 28 72.20 6.34 -24.43
CA ALA A 28 71.08 6.35 -25.38
C ALA A 28 70.54 4.94 -25.66
N LEU A 29 71.42 3.94 -25.72
CA LEU A 29 71.04 2.54 -25.85
C LEU A 29 70.32 2.04 -24.59
N ALA A 30 70.83 2.34 -23.41
CA ALA A 30 70.21 1.94 -22.13
C ALA A 30 68.79 2.50 -21.98
N ILE A 31 68.57 3.77 -22.31
CA ILE A 31 67.23 4.37 -22.32
C ILE A 31 66.34 3.65 -23.33
N ARG A 32 66.83 3.39 -24.55
CA ARG A 32 66.08 2.66 -25.57
C ARG A 32 65.72 1.24 -25.12
N MET A 33 66.56 0.61 -24.30
CA MET A 33 66.34 -0.72 -23.73
C MET A 33 65.24 -0.77 -22.66
N LEU A 34 64.90 0.35 -22.03
CA LEU A 34 63.75 0.43 -21.12
C LEU A 34 62.42 0.21 -21.85
N PHE A 35 62.34 0.68 -23.11
CA PHE A 35 61.13 0.64 -23.92
C PHE A 35 61.11 -0.51 -24.93
N ARG A 36 62.27 -0.93 -25.47
CA ARG A 36 62.37 -1.99 -26.50
C ARG A 36 63.46 -3.00 -26.13
N PRO A 37 63.31 -4.31 -26.41
CA PRO A 37 62.28 -4.94 -27.24
C PRO A 37 60.97 -5.22 -26.48
N LEU A 38 59.85 -5.19 -27.21
CA LEU A 38 58.50 -5.40 -26.67
C LEU A 38 58.25 -6.86 -26.24
N THR A 39 59.03 -7.80 -26.77
CA THR A 39 58.92 -9.23 -26.49
C THR A 39 60.26 -9.80 -26.02
N GLN A 40 60.20 -10.90 -25.29
CA GLN A 40 61.38 -11.65 -24.86
C GLN A 40 62.12 -12.18 -26.08
N LYS A 41 63.42 -11.85 -26.21
CA LYS A 41 64.28 -12.39 -27.27
C LYS A 41 65.14 -13.52 -26.72
N ARG A 42 65.28 -14.60 -27.50
CA ARG A 42 66.16 -15.74 -27.20
C ARG A 42 67.27 -15.78 -28.22
N PHE A 43 68.50 -15.99 -27.77
CA PHE A 43 69.67 -16.17 -28.63
C PHE A 43 70.39 -17.44 -28.20
N LEU A 44 70.60 -18.38 -29.12
CA LEU A 44 71.20 -19.70 -28.85
C LEU A 44 70.55 -20.44 -27.66
N GLY A 45 69.22 -20.38 -27.53
CA GLY A 45 68.46 -21.01 -26.43
C GLY A 45 68.53 -20.27 -25.09
N LEU A 46 69.42 -19.29 -24.93
CA LEU A 46 69.56 -18.48 -23.72
C LEU A 46 68.71 -17.20 -23.83
N ARG A 47 68.09 -16.80 -22.72
CA ARG A 47 67.33 -15.54 -22.63
C ARG A 47 68.31 -14.37 -22.66
N VAL A 48 68.11 -13.43 -23.57
CA VAL A 48 68.91 -12.20 -23.60
C VAL A 48 68.55 -11.36 -22.36
N PRO A 49 69.53 -10.97 -21.53
CA PRO A 49 69.27 -10.13 -20.35
C PRO A 49 68.63 -8.81 -20.80
N LEU A 50 67.73 -8.26 -19.97
CA LEU A 50 66.98 -7.02 -20.29
C LEU A 50 66.05 -7.14 -21.52
N THR A 51 65.54 -8.35 -21.80
CA THR A 51 64.44 -8.55 -22.77
C THR A 51 63.26 -9.32 -22.14
N PRO A 52 62.02 -8.81 -22.21
CA PRO A 52 61.59 -7.53 -22.79
C PRO A 52 62.10 -6.31 -21.99
N GLY A 53 61.95 -5.10 -22.54
CA GLY A 53 62.25 -3.86 -21.82
C GLY A 53 61.45 -3.74 -20.51
N ILE A 54 61.93 -2.89 -19.58
CA ILE A 54 61.38 -2.78 -18.22
C ILE A 54 59.92 -2.30 -18.23
N ILE A 55 59.57 -1.32 -19.06
CA ILE A 55 58.21 -0.74 -19.08
C ILE A 55 57.16 -1.73 -19.63
N PRO A 56 57.41 -2.43 -20.76
CA PRO A 56 56.55 -3.53 -21.20
C PRO A 56 56.41 -4.64 -20.17
N LYS A 57 57.47 -4.92 -19.40
CA LYS A 57 57.51 -5.98 -18.38
C LYS A 57 56.66 -5.63 -17.16
N GLU A 58 56.76 -4.41 -16.64
CA GLU A 58 56.06 -3.95 -15.42
C GLU A 58 54.72 -3.25 -15.71
N ARG A 59 54.19 -3.41 -16.92
CA ARG A 59 52.93 -2.76 -17.34
C ARG A 59 51.76 -3.03 -16.39
N PHE A 60 51.65 -4.26 -15.89
CA PHE A 60 50.57 -4.63 -14.97
C PHE A 60 50.69 -3.88 -13.64
N GLU A 61 51.89 -3.78 -13.07
CA GLU A 61 52.14 -3.06 -11.82
C GLU A 61 51.91 -1.55 -11.98
N LEU A 62 52.26 -1.00 -13.14
CA LEU A 62 51.96 0.39 -13.50
C LEU A 62 50.44 0.62 -13.59
N ALA A 63 49.72 -0.26 -14.27
CA ALA A 63 48.26 -0.21 -14.38
C ALA A 63 47.60 -0.27 -12.99
N GLU A 64 48.06 -1.19 -12.12
CA GLU A 64 47.56 -1.33 -10.76
C GLU A 64 47.82 -0.08 -9.91
N SER A 65 49.01 0.49 -10.01
CA SER A 65 49.38 1.70 -9.27
C SER A 65 48.62 2.94 -9.75
N ILE A 66 48.40 3.08 -11.06
CA ILE A 66 47.55 4.13 -11.63
C ILE A 66 46.09 3.92 -11.19
N GLY A 67 45.56 2.69 -11.26
CA GLY A 67 44.21 2.37 -10.83
C GLY A 67 43.98 2.68 -9.35
N ARG A 68 44.92 2.31 -8.48
CA ARG A 68 44.89 2.66 -7.05
C ARG A 68 44.87 4.17 -6.84
N MET A 69 45.72 4.92 -7.55
CA MET A 69 45.80 6.38 -7.42
C MET A 69 44.51 7.06 -7.91
N VAL A 70 43.97 6.66 -9.06
CA VAL A 70 42.72 7.22 -9.59
C VAL A 70 41.54 6.93 -8.67
N SER A 71 41.43 5.71 -8.16
CA SER A 71 40.33 5.30 -7.26
C SER A 71 40.40 6.02 -5.91
N ARG A 72 41.59 6.16 -5.32
CA ARG A 72 41.76 6.76 -3.98
C ARG A 72 41.83 8.28 -3.98
N GLU A 73 42.38 8.90 -5.02
CA GLU A 73 42.68 10.34 -5.02
C GLU A 73 41.77 11.16 -5.96
N LEU A 74 41.31 10.59 -7.08
CA LEU A 74 40.56 11.33 -8.09
C LEU A 74 39.04 11.10 -8.01
N ILE A 75 38.62 9.85 -7.89
CA ILE A 75 37.19 9.47 -7.94
C ILE A 75 36.72 9.08 -6.54
N THR A 76 36.74 10.05 -5.63
CA THR A 76 36.26 9.90 -4.25
C THR A 76 34.84 10.44 -4.09
N GLU A 77 34.15 9.97 -3.05
CA GLU A 77 32.83 10.47 -2.66
C GLU A 77 32.81 11.99 -2.49
N ASP A 78 33.83 12.55 -1.83
CA ASP A 78 33.92 13.99 -1.57
C ASP A 78 34.18 14.81 -2.84
N THR A 79 35.01 14.30 -3.76
CA THR A 79 35.28 14.99 -5.04
C THR A 79 34.02 14.98 -5.91
N LEU A 80 33.29 13.87 -5.95
CA LEU A 80 32.05 13.78 -6.72
C LEU A 80 30.91 14.60 -6.10
N LYS A 81 30.75 14.61 -4.76
CA LYS A 81 29.79 15.50 -4.08
C LYS A 81 30.07 16.98 -4.37
N ARG A 82 31.34 17.39 -4.31
CA ARG A 82 31.74 18.76 -4.69
C ARG A 82 31.41 19.08 -6.15
N GLN A 83 31.60 18.12 -7.05
CA GLN A 83 31.25 18.29 -8.45
C GLN A 83 29.73 18.40 -8.67
N LEU A 84 28.92 17.60 -7.97
CA LEU A 84 27.45 17.68 -7.99
C LEU A 84 26.94 19.01 -7.39
N ALA A 85 27.64 19.54 -6.40
CA ALA A 85 27.34 20.83 -5.78
C ALA A 85 27.78 22.04 -6.64
N SER A 86 28.55 21.82 -7.71
CA SER A 86 29.04 22.92 -8.55
C SER A 86 27.90 23.58 -9.32
N GLU A 87 27.89 24.92 -9.37
CA GLU A 87 26.87 25.70 -10.10
C GLU A 87 26.80 25.27 -11.58
N LYS A 88 27.95 25.00 -12.20
CA LYS A 88 28.01 24.55 -13.59
C LYS A 88 27.27 23.22 -13.82
N PHE A 89 27.39 22.28 -12.88
CA PHE A 89 26.68 21.00 -12.97
C PHE A 89 25.18 21.19 -12.71
N GLN A 90 24.81 21.91 -11.65
CA GLN A 90 23.42 22.19 -11.32
C GLN A 90 22.69 22.93 -12.44
N ASN A 91 23.32 23.92 -13.06
CA ASN A 91 22.76 24.64 -14.20
C ASN A 91 22.57 23.72 -15.42
N ARG A 92 23.51 22.80 -15.70
CA ARG A 92 23.34 21.81 -16.76
C ARG A 92 22.20 20.85 -16.49
N ILE A 93 22.07 20.36 -15.25
CA ILE A 93 20.95 19.51 -14.85
C ILE A 93 19.64 20.29 -15.00
N ASN A 94 19.58 21.53 -14.53
CA ASN A 94 18.40 22.36 -14.64
C ASN A 94 17.96 22.53 -16.11
N VAL A 95 18.89 22.89 -17.01
CA VAL A 95 18.60 23.01 -18.45
C VAL A 95 18.12 21.68 -19.06
N ASN A 96 18.76 20.56 -18.71
CA ASN A 96 18.35 19.24 -19.19
C ASN A 96 16.95 18.84 -18.68
N ILE A 97 16.67 19.10 -17.40
CA ILE A 97 15.37 18.84 -16.78
C ILE A 97 14.31 19.76 -17.37
N ALA A 98 14.62 21.03 -17.64
CA ALA A 98 13.74 21.96 -18.33
C ALA A 98 13.33 21.43 -19.70
N SER A 99 14.30 21.00 -20.51
CA SER A 99 14.04 20.42 -21.83
C SER A 99 13.26 19.10 -21.75
N LEU A 100 13.48 18.28 -20.72
CA LEU A 100 12.68 17.07 -20.50
C LEU A 100 11.24 17.39 -20.11
N VAL A 101 11.02 18.34 -19.19
CA VAL A 101 9.69 18.80 -18.79
C VAL A 101 8.94 19.39 -19.98
N GLU A 102 9.63 20.17 -20.81
CA GLU A 102 9.08 20.72 -22.06
C GLU A 102 8.65 19.62 -23.02
N HIS A 103 9.56 18.70 -23.37
CA HIS A 103 9.21 17.57 -24.24
C HIS A 103 8.06 16.73 -23.69
N LEU A 104 8.07 16.39 -22.38
CA LEU A 104 6.99 15.62 -21.77
C LEU A 104 5.67 16.39 -21.81
N SER A 105 5.68 17.71 -21.64
CA SER A 105 4.47 18.53 -21.70
C SER A 105 3.85 18.56 -23.10
N GLU A 106 4.64 18.34 -24.15
CA GLU A 106 4.22 18.32 -25.56
C GLU A 106 3.76 16.94 -26.03
N ILE A 107 4.03 15.87 -25.27
CA ILE A 107 3.57 14.53 -25.62
C ILE A 107 2.04 14.49 -25.60
N ASN A 108 1.46 14.10 -26.73
CA ASN A 108 0.04 13.77 -26.84
C ASN A 108 -0.25 12.49 -26.04
N LEU A 109 -1.29 12.51 -25.20
CA LEU A 109 -1.70 11.38 -24.36
C LEU A 109 -1.98 10.11 -25.19
N ALA A 110 -2.45 10.24 -26.44
CA ALA A 110 -2.64 9.13 -27.37
C ALA A 110 -1.32 8.42 -27.74
N ALA A 111 -0.17 9.10 -27.68
CA ALA A 111 1.13 8.49 -27.92
C ALA A 111 1.56 7.55 -26.77
N LEU A 112 1.04 7.76 -25.55
CA LEU A 112 1.25 6.89 -24.39
C LEU A 112 0.46 5.57 -24.47
N ARG A 113 -0.46 5.45 -25.43
CA ARG A 113 -1.22 4.21 -25.73
C ARG A 113 -0.38 3.16 -26.47
N GLN A 114 0.74 3.54 -27.09
CA GLN A 114 1.52 2.62 -27.92
C GLN A 114 2.22 1.53 -27.10
N LYS A 115 2.43 0.35 -27.70
CA LYS A 115 3.06 -0.84 -27.09
C LYS A 115 4.40 -0.59 -26.37
N LYS A 116 5.11 0.52 -26.65
CA LYS A 116 6.33 0.91 -25.92
C LYS A 116 6.07 1.29 -24.45
N PHE A 117 4.86 1.67 -24.09
CA PHE A 117 4.50 2.09 -22.73
C PHE A 117 3.85 0.97 -21.89
N SER A 118 3.71 -0.27 -22.41
CA SER A 118 3.26 -1.41 -21.58
C SER A 118 4.16 -1.64 -20.36
N PHE A 119 5.47 -1.41 -20.54
CA PHE A 119 6.44 -1.42 -19.46
C PHE A 119 6.13 -0.38 -18.38
N PHE A 120 5.71 0.83 -18.76
CA PHE A 120 5.34 1.89 -17.82
C PHE A 120 4.15 1.48 -16.96
N TYR A 121 3.12 0.87 -17.52
CA TYR A 121 1.98 0.37 -16.74
C TYR A 121 2.39 -0.74 -15.75
N SER A 122 3.24 -1.69 -16.17
CA SER A 122 3.74 -2.74 -15.26
C SER A 122 4.63 -2.19 -14.15
N PHE A 123 5.44 -1.16 -14.47
CA PHE A 123 6.26 -0.46 -13.48
C PHE A 123 5.38 0.34 -12.51
N LEU A 124 4.38 1.06 -13.03
CA LEU A 124 3.44 1.83 -12.24
C LEU A 124 2.63 0.92 -11.31
N GLU A 125 2.24 -0.28 -11.77
CA GLU A 125 1.58 -1.29 -10.93
C GLU A 125 2.43 -1.72 -9.75
N GLY A 126 3.69 -2.13 -10.02
CA GLY A 126 4.61 -2.51 -8.95
C GLY A 126 4.92 -1.36 -7.99
N PHE A 127 5.11 -0.16 -8.53
CA PHE A 127 5.36 1.05 -7.75
C PHE A 127 4.16 1.44 -6.88
N LEU A 128 2.95 1.42 -7.42
CA LEU A 128 1.73 1.77 -6.70
C LEU A 128 1.39 0.72 -5.63
N ASP A 129 1.48 -0.58 -5.93
CA ASP A 129 1.24 -1.63 -4.93
C ASP A 129 2.16 -1.44 -3.72
N GLU A 130 3.47 -1.28 -3.97
CA GLU A 130 4.45 -1.12 -2.90
C GLU A 130 4.32 0.22 -2.17
N SER A 131 4.11 1.32 -2.90
CA SER A 131 4.02 2.65 -2.31
C SER A 131 2.73 2.83 -1.51
N LEU A 132 1.59 2.33 -2.00
CA LEU A 132 0.32 2.36 -1.28
C LEU A 132 0.38 1.49 -0.04
N TYR A 133 0.93 0.28 -0.14
CA TYR A 133 1.10 -0.59 1.02
C TYR A 133 1.97 0.07 2.11
N ARG A 134 3.11 0.64 1.72
CA ARG A 134 3.99 1.40 2.63
C ARG A 134 3.30 2.63 3.21
N ALA A 135 2.51 3.35 2.41
CA ALA A 135 1.75 4.51 2.87
C ALA A 135 0.67 4.10 3.88
N PHE A 136 -0.14 3.09 3.58
CA PHE A 136 -1.24 2.60 4.43
C PHE A 136 -0.78 1.93 5.72
N THR A 137 0.44 1.43 5.75
CA THR A 137 1.08 0.89 6.96
C THR A 137 1.92 1.92 7.71
N SER A 138 2.10 3.12 7.16
CA SER A 138 2.87 4.18 7.82
C SER A 138 2.15 4.73 9.06
N LEU A 139 2.92 4.99 10.12
CA LEU A 139 2.40 5.58 11.36
C LEU A 139 1.73 6.93 11.14
N SER A 140 2.23 7.74 10.21
CA SER A 140 1.65 9.04 9.86
C SER A 140 0.27 8.88 9.23
N PHE A 141 0.11 7.97 8.26
CA PHE A 141 -1.17 7.73 7.62
C PHE A 141 -2.20 7.18 8.61
N ILE A 142 -1.82 6.18 9.40
CA ILE A 142 -2.69 5.59 10.43
C ILE A 142 -3.22 6.67 11.39
N ARG A 143 -2.34 7.57 11.86
CA ARG A 143 -2.73 8.69 12.72
C ARG A 143 -3.67 9.65 12.01
N SER A 144 -3.30 10.12 10.81
CA SER A 144 -4.13 11.07 10.05
C SER A 144 -5.49 10.50 9.68
N SER A 145 -5.57 9.22 9.28
CA SER A 145 -6.83 8.54 9.00
C SER A 145 -7.69 8.42 10.25
N ARG A 146 -7.09 8.11 11.40
CA ARG A 146 -7.82 8.07 12.67
C ARG A 146 -8.39 9.44 13.00
N THR A 147 -7.57 10.49 12.96
CA THR A 147 -8.02 11.87 13.19
C THR A 147 -9.16 12.25 12.23
N PHE A 148 -9.00 12.00 10.94
CA PHE A 148 -10.04 12.29 9.94
C PHE A 148 -11.35 11.54 10.23
N ILE A 149 -11.28 10.25 10.61
CA ILE A 149 -12.47 9.47 10.95
C ILE A 149 -13.14 10.03 12.20
N PHE A 150 -12.37 10.39 13.23
CA PHE A 150 -12.90 11.02 14.43
C PHE A 150 -13.54 12.38 14.13
N ASP A 151 -12.90 13.22 13.33
CA ASP A 151 -13.45 14.51 12.90
C ASP A 151 -14.74 14.32 12.10
N LEU A 152 -14.80 13.30 11.25
CA LEU A 152 -15.99 12.97 10.47
C LEU A 152 -17.12 12.46 11.37
N VAL A 153 -16.83 11.57 12.31
CA VAL A 153 -17.79 11.11 13.32
C VAL A 153 -18.28 12.28 14.16
N HIS A 154 -17.40 13.14 14.64
CA HIS A 154 -17.75 14.35 15.37
C HIS A 154 -18.70 15.24 14.57
N SER A 155 -18.36 15.51 13.30
CA SER A 155 -19.19 16.32 12.42
C SER A 155 -20.59 15.74 12.19
N LEU A 156 -20.70 14.40 12.15
CA LEU A 156 -21.98 13.71 12.03
C LEU A 156 -22.76 13.72 13.35
N PHE A 157 -22.09 13.61 14.49
CA PHE A 157 -22.73 13.64 15.80
C PHE A 157 -23.40 14.99 16.10
N GLN A 158 -22.80 16.08 15.63
CA GLN A 158 -23.32 17.44 15.82
C GLN A 158 -24.45 17.80 14.84
N ARG A 159 -24.67 17.00 13.80
CA ARG A 159 -25.65 17.30 12.75
C ARG A 159 -27.04 16.89 13.19
N GLU A 160 -28.05 17.69 12.87
CA GLU A 160 -29.45 17.36 13.18
C GLU A 160 -29.94 16.21 12.28
N LEU A 161 -30.88 15.42 12.78
CA LEU A 161 -31.43 14.29 12.02
C LEU A 161 -32.09 14.75 10.71
N ASP A 162 -32.65 15.97 10.67
CA ASP A 162 -33.25 16.57 9.46
C ASP A 162 -32.20 16.90 8.39
N ASP A 163 -30.99 17.30 8.80
CA ASP A 163 -29.91 17.68 7.89
C ASP A 163 -29.31 16.48 7.15
N LEU A 164 -29.59 15.23 7.57
CA LEU A 164 -29.19 14.01 6.87
C LEU A 164 -29.97 13.77 5.58
N ALA A 165 -31.19 14.30 5.48
CA ALA A 165 -32.01 14.19 4.27
C ALA A 165 -31.53 15.15 3.15
N GLY A 166 -30.61 16.07 3.45
CA GLY A 166 -30.09 17.07 2.51
C GLY A 166 -31.18 18.04 2.06
N THR A 167 -31.31 18.29 0.76
CA THR A 167 -32.39 19.12 0.17
C THR A 167 -33.70 18.34 -0.06
N GLY A 168 -33.75 17.05 0.32
CA GLY A 168 -34.91 16.18 0.14
C GLY A 168 -35.72 15.99 1.43
N THR A 169 -36.90 15.37 1.32
CA THR A 169 -37.67 14.95 2.51
C THR A 169 -37.04 13.72 3.16
N ILE A 170 -37.20 13.58 4.49
CA ILE A 170 -36.86 12.36 5.24
C ILE A 170 -37.49 11.12 4.56
N GLU A 171 -38.70 11.28 4.01
CA GLU A 171 -39.40 10.27 3.23
C GLU A 171 -38.58 9.75 2.04
N ALA A 172 -37.97 10.66 1.27
CA ALA A 172 -37.13 10.33 0.12
C ALA A 172 -35.81 9.66 0.53
N PHE A 173 -35.22 10.09 1.65
CA PHE A 173 -34.00 9.48 2.19
C PHE A 173 -34.24 8.04 2.68
N LEU A 174 -35.31 7.82 3.45
CA LEU A 174 -35.69 6.50 3.97
C LEU A 174 -36.06 5.52 2.84
N LYS A 175 -36.88 5.95 1.86
CA LYS A 175 -37.26 5.12 0.69
C LYS A 175 -36.08 4.86 -0.26
N GLY A 176 -35.24 5.86 -0.51
CA GLY A 176 -34.17 5.78 -1.50
C GLY A 176 -32.91 5.07 -1.02
N ASN A 177 -32.54 5.23 0.26
CA ASN A 177 -31.23 4.79 0.76
C ASN A 177 -31.30 3.70 1.83
N LEU A 178 -32.23 3.81 2.78
CA LEU A 178 -32.24 2.99 3.99
C LEU A 178 -33.01 1.68 3.79
N LEU A 179 -34.24 1.74 3.27
CA LEU A 179 -35.06 0.55 3.01
C LEU A 179 -34.46 -0.43 1.99
N PRO A 180 -33.98 -0.01 0.81
CA PRO A 180 -33.42 -0.94 -0.17
C PRO A 180 -32.19 -1.66 0.37
N LYS A 181 -31.39 -0.96 1.19
CA LYS A 181 -30.22 -1.55 1.85
C LYS A 181 -30.62 -2.52 2.96
N LEU A 182 -31.52 -2.14 3.87
CA LEU A 182 -31.96 -3.00 4.97
C LEU A 182 -32.73 -4.24 4.49
N THR A 183 -33.46 -4.14 3.39
CA THR A 183 -34.22 -5.25 2.80
C THR A 183 -33.40 -6.13 1.87
N SER A 184 -32.16 -5.77 1.54
CA SER A 184 -31.28 -6.58 0.67
C SER A 184 -30.91 -7.93 1.28
N ARG A 185 -30.69 -8.93 0.42
CA ARG A 185 -30.31 -10.29 0.85
C ARG A 185 -28.97 -10.29 1.58
N GLU A 186 -28.04 -9.43 1.16
CA GLU A 186 -26.74 -9.19 1.78
C GLU A 186 -26.89 -8.55 3.17
N ALA A 187 -27.73 -7.53 3.32
CA ALA A 187 -27.96 -6.90 4.62
C ALA A 187 -28.62 -7.87 5.60
N ARG A 188 -29.62 -8.67 5.19
CA ARG A 188 -30.23 -9.69 6.07
C ARG A 188 -29.20 -10.66 6.63
N LYS A 189 -28.33 -11.18 5.76
CA LYS A 189 -27.22 -12.07 6.19
C LYS A 189 -26.25 -11.36 7.11
N THR A 190 -25.96 -10.09 6.85
CA THR A 190 -25.01 -9.29 7.65
C THR A 190 -25.59 -8.98 9.03
N ILE A 191 -26.84 -8.56 9.10
CA ILE A 191 -27.59 -8.27 10.33
C ILE A 191 -27.73 -9.54 11.17
N SER A 192 -28.16 -10.67 10.58
CA SER A 192 -28.28 -11.95 11.29
C SER A 192 -26.95 -12.38 11.91
N ARG A 193 -25.85 -12.36 11.15
CA ARG A 193 -24.51 -12.68 11.67
C ARG A 193 -24.05 -11.70 12.75
N ALA A 194 -24.33 -10.41 12.60
CA ALA A 194 -23.94 -9.39 13.57
C ALA A 194 -24.69 -9.58 14.91
N ILE A 195 -26.00 -9.83 14.85
CA ILE A 195 -26.82 -10.12 16.04
C ILE A 195 -26.37 -11.42 16.71
N GLN A 196 -26.12 -12.49 15.95
CA GLN A 196 -25.63 -13.75 16.51
C GLN A 196 -24.26 -13.60 17.17
N LYS A 197 -23.33 -12.86 16.53
CA LYS A 197 -22.01 -12.58 17.10
C LYS A 197 -22.13 -11.73 18.36
N TRP A 198 -23.00 -10.74 18.35
CA TRP A 198 -23.28 -9.89 19.51
C TRP A 198 -23.87 -10.71 20.67
N LEU A 199 -24.87 -11.54 20.44
CA LEU A 199 -25.46 -12.42 21.45
C LEU A 199 -24.41 -13.35 22.08
N LYS A 200 -23.49 -13.88 21.28
CA LYS A 200 -22.39 -14.71 21.77
C LYS A 200 -21.43 -13.92 22.66
N GLN A 201 -20.99 -12.75 22.20
CA GLN A 201 -20.06 -11.90 22.94
C GLN A 201 -20.68 -11.32 24.23
N ALA A 202 -21.91 -10.84 24.16
CA ALA A 202 -22.64 -10.31 25.31
C ALA A 202 -22.96 -11.41 26.37
N GLY A 203 -23.06 -12.68 25.95
CA GLY A 203 -23.21 -13.82 26.87
C GLY A 203 -21.93 -14.17 27.62
N GLU A 204 -20.77 -13.88 27.04
CA GLU A 204 -19.44 -14.11 27.64
C GLU A 204 -19.06 -13.02 28.66
N GLU A 205 -19.60 -11.80 28.52
CA GLU A 205 -19.21 -10.64 29.34
C GLU A 205 -19.96 -10.50 30.70
N GLU A 206 -20.99 -11.30 30.97
CA GLU A 206 -21.84 -11.29 32.19
C GLU A 206 -22.37 -9.91 32.66
N LYS A 207 -22.37 -8.91 31.78
CA LYS A 207 -22.88 -7.57 32.11
C LYS A 207 -24.42 -7.56 32.10
N ALA A 208 -25.00 -6.69 32.93
CA ALA A 208 -26.43 -6.42 32.92
C ALA A 208 -26.84 -5.83 31.57
N LEU A 209 -28.01 -6.21 31.04
CA LEU A 209 -28.48 -5.71 29.75
C LEU A 209 -28.70 -4.19 29.76
N SER A 210 -28.85 -3.56 30.93
CA SER A 210 -28.85 -2.11 31.11
C SER A 210 -27.63 -1.37 30.55
N THR A 211 -26.47 -2.03 30.41
CA THR A 211 -25.29 -1.43 29.76
C THR A 211 -25.40 -1.38 28.25
N PHE A 212 -26.30 -2.17 27.65
CA PHE A 212 -26.48 -2.27 26.20
C PHE A 212 -27.85 -1.77 25.72
N ILE A 213 -28.85 -1.79 26.61
CA ILE A 213 -30.22 -1.37 26.35
C ILE A 213 -30.47 -0.09 27.15
N PRO A 214 -30.65 1.07 26.48
CA PRO A 214 -30.96 2.34 27.13
C PRO A 214 -32.32 2.35 27.85
N GLU A 215 -32.53 3.33 28.73
CA GLU A 215 -33.77 3.46 29.53
C GLU A 215 -34.97 3.87 28.69
N GLU A 216 -34.67 4.56 27.60
CA GLU A 216 -35.60 5.15 26.66
C GLU A 216 -35.95 4.18 25.52
N LEU A 217 -35.17 3.11 25.33
CA LEU A 217 -35.41 2.13 24.27
C LEU A 217 -36.80 1.46 24.37
N PRO A 218 -37.33 1.09 25.56
CA PRO A 218 -38.70 0.62 25.68
C PRO A 218 -39.71 1.57 25.04
N ALA A 219 -39.62 2.88 25.31
CA ALA A 219 -40.54 3.88 24.78
C ALA A 219 -40.41 4.04 23.26
N VAL A 220 -39.18 4.08 22.73
CA VAL A 220 -38.93 4.15 21.27
C VAL A 220 -39.46 2.90 20.57
N LEU A 221 -39.28 1.72 21.16
CA LEU A 221 -39.83 0.47 20.64
C LEU A 221 -41.34 0.43 20.74
N GLY A 222 -41.95 1.01 21.78
CA GLY A 222 -43.39 1.15 21.89
C GLY A 222 -43.98 2.03 20.78
N GLU A 223 -43.33 3.16 20.50
CA GLU A 223 -43.70 4.05 19.39
C GLU A 223 -43.53 3.35 18.03
N PHE A 224 -42.42 2.65 17.81
CA PHE A 224 -42.22 1.85 16.60
C PHE A 224 -43.28 0.74 16.45
N LEU A 225 -43.57 0.01 17.54
CA LEU A 225 -44.57 -1.05 17.55
C LEU A 225 -45.98 -0.52 17.32
N SER A 226 -46.31 0.68 17.81
CA SER A 226 -47.63 1.29 17.57
C SER A 226 -48.00 1.36 16.09
N THR A 227 -46.99 1.57 15.23
CA THR A 227 -47.17 1.65 13.78
C THR A 227 -46.96 0.29 13.08
N MET A 228 -46.07 -0.56 13.62
CA MET A 228 -45.74 -1.87 13.05
C MET A 228 -46.69 -3.01 13.42
N LEU A 229 -47.45 -2.88 14.50
CA LEU A 229 -48.19 -4.00 15.07
C LEU A 229 -49.29 -4.52 14.13
N SER A 230 -49.99 -3.61 13.41
CA SER A 230 -50.99 -3.98 12.40
C SER A 230 -50.39 -4.83 11.26
N PRO A 231 -49.37 -4.33 10.51
CA PRO A 231 -48.73 -5.12 9.46
C PRO A 231 -48.15 -6.45 9.93
N LEU A 232 -47.58 -6.49 11.14
CA LEU A 232 -47.03 -7.71 11.72
C LEU A 232 -48.11 -8.75 12.01
N PHE A 233 -49.25 -8.33 12.58
CA PHE A 233 -50.37 -9.24 12.83
C PHE A 233 -50.98 -9.77 11.54
N GLU A 234 -51.16 -8.93 10.51
CA GLU A 234 -51.65 -9.41 9.22
C GLU A 234 -50.73 -10.48 8.61
N ALA A 235 -49.42 -10.27 8.67
CA ALA A 235 -48.44 -11.25 8.19
C ALA A 235 -48.46 -12.54 9.03
N LEU A 236 -48.57 -12.41 10.35
CA LEU A 236 -48.67 -13.54 11.27
C LEU A 236 -49.92 -14.39 10.99
N PHE A 237 -51.11 -13.77 10.90
CA PHE A 237 -52.35 -14.51 10.66
C PHE A 237 -52.40 -15.11 9.25
N ARG A 238 -51.78 -14.47 8.26
CA ARG A 238 -51.59 -15.06 6.94
C ARG A 238 -50.69 -16.29 7.00
N TRP A 239 -49.58 -16.23 7.74
CA TRP A 239 -48.69 -17.36 7.94
C TRP A 239 -49.40 -18.51 8.68
N LEU A 240 -50.14 -18.22 9.75
CA LEU A 240 -50.93 -19.20 10.50
C LEU A 240 -51.96 -19.93 9.62
N ARG A 241 -52.50 -19.25 8.61
CA ARG A 241 -53.46 -19.80 7.63
C ARG A 241 -52.81 -20.54 6.46
N THR A 242 -51.48 -20.70 6.43
CA THR A 242 -50.81 -21.48 5.38
C THR A 242 -51.10 -22.97 5.58
N GLU A 243 -51.35 -23.73 4.50
CA GLU A 243 -51.70 -25.16 4.58
C GLU A 243 -50.73 -25.98 5.45
N GLY A 244 -49.43 -25.70 5.35
CA GLY A 244 -48.42 -26.38 6.16
C GLY A 244 -48.55 -26.10 7.67
N MET A 245 -48.82 -24.85 8.05
CA MET A 245 -48.94 -24.45 9.45
C MET A 245 -50.28 -24.86 10.04
N LEU A 246 -51.38 -24.76 9.28
CA LEU A 246 -52.70 -25.26 9.72
C LEU A 246 -52.65 -26.74 10.06
N ARG A 247 -52.03 -27.57 9.19
CA ARG A 247 -51.84 -29.00 9.48
C ARG A 247 -51.00 -29.25 10.72
N GLU A 248 -49.95 -28.45 10.93
CA GLU A 248 -49.11 -28.54 12.13
C GLU A 248 -49.90 -28.15 13.40
N LEU A 249 -50.68 -27.07 13.35
CA LEU A 249 -51.54 -26.64 14.46
C LEU A 249 -52.62 -27.66 14.78
N GLU A 250 -53.26 -28.24 13.77
CA GLU A 250 -54.23 -29.33 13.95
C GLU A 250 -53.59 -30.55 14.60
N THR A 251 -52.42 -30.95 14.13
CA THR A 251 -51.68 -32.09 14.69
C THR A 251 -51.32 -31.83 16.14
N ARG A 252 -50.77 -30.65 16.45
CA ARG A 252 -50.45 -30.24 17.83
C ARG A 252 -51.69 -30.11 18.70
N GLY A 253 -52.79 -29.60 18.17
CA GLY A 253 -54.08 -29.49 18.86
C GLY A 253 -54.62 -30.86 19.27
N LYS A 254 -54.52 -31.87 18.40
CA LYS A 254 -54.87 -33.27 18.73
C LYS A 254 -53.98 -33.82 19.83
N PHE A 255 -52.67 -33.60 19.76
CA PHE A 255 -51.75 -34.00 20.83
C PHE A 255 -52.06 -33.32 22.16
N LEU A 256 -52.36 -32.02 22.16
CA LEU A 256 -52.74 -31.26 23.35
C LEU A 256 -54.03 -31.81 23.97
N LEU A 257 -55.07 -32.06 23.15
CA LEU A 257 -56.30 -32.68 23.63
C LEU A 257 -56.04 -34.03 24.28
N ARG A 258 -55.20 -34.85 23.65
CA ARG A 258 -54.82 -36.16 24.18
C ARG A 258 -54.09 -36.07 25.52
N ASP A 259 -53.15 -35.13 25.66
CA ASP A 259 -52.44 -34.87 26.91
C ASP A 259 -53.38 -34.33 28.02
N ILE A 260 -54.34 -33.47 27.65
CA ILE A 260 -55.38 -32.99 28.57
C ILE A 260 -56.25 -34.18 29.02
N PHE A 261 -56.71 -35.03 28.09
CA PHE A 261 -57.49 -36.20 28.42
C PHE A 261 -56.71 -37.15 29.32
N ASP A 262 -55.42 -37.36 29.07
CA ASP A 262 -54.57 -38.24 29.87
C ASP A 262 -54.41 -37.77 31.33
N LYS A 263 -54.56 -36.47 31.58
CA LYS A 263 -54.55 -35.87 32.94
C LYS A 263 -55.89 -35.96 33.66
N LEU A 264 -56.98 -36.35 32.99
CA LEU A 264 -58.30 -36.50 33.63
C LEU A 264 -58.38 -37.77 34.49
N ASN A 265 -59.24 -37.75 35.51
CA ASN A 265 -59.46 -38.92 36.37
C ASN A 265 -60.28 -40.01 35.64
N LEU A 266 -60.26 -41.24 36.18
CA LEU A 266 -60.90 -42.41 35.57
C LEU A 266 -62.39 -42.21 35.23
N LEU A 267 -63.15 -41.55 36.12
CA LEU A 267 -64.58 -41.30 35.90
C LEU A 267 -64.82 -40.29 34.76
N GLN A 268 -64.03 -39.21 34.71
CA GLN A 268 -64.08 -38.19 33.65
C GLN A 268 -63.69 -38.77 32.29
N LYS A 269 -62.61 -39.56 32.23
CA LYS A 269 -62.18 -40.27 31.01
C LYS A 269 -63.28 -41.20 30.50
N PHE A 270 -63.89 -41.98 31.40
CA PHE A 270 -64.97 -42.90 31.02
C PHE A 270 -66.16 -42.16 30.41
N ILE A 271 -66.60 -41.05 31.01
CA ILE A 271 -67.74 -40.25 30.51
C ILE A 271 -67.44 -39.66 29.11
N ILE A 272 -66.26 -39.09 28.93
CA ILE A 272 -65.86 -38.43 27.67
C ILE A 272 -65.71 -39.45 26.54
N SER A 273 -65.08 -40.59 26.80
CA SER A 273 -64.92 -41.67 25.82
C SER A 273 -66.23 -42.41 25.54
N ALA A 274 -67.10 -42.62 26.54
CA ALA A 274 -68.41 -43.24 26.35
C ALA A 274 -69.32 -42.38 25.45
N GLY A 275 -69.19 -41.06 25.53
CA GLY A 275 -69.88 -40.11 24.64
C GLY A 275 -69.21 -39.88 23.28
N GLN A 276 -68.08 -40.54 22.99
CA GLN A 276 -67.25 -40.33 21.79
C GLN A 276 -66.79 -38.87 21.59
N PHE A 277 -66.72 -38.09 22.67
CA PHE A 277 -66.34 -36.69 22.62
C PHE A 277 -64.86 -36.51 22.24
N ASP A 278 -64.02 -37.47 22.59
CA ASP A 278 -62.61 -37.55 22.20
C ASP A 278 -62.45 -37.57 20.67
N ARG A 279 -63.13 -38.49 19.98
CA ARG A 279 -63.12 -38.58 18.51
C ARG A 279 -63.77 -37.37 17.86
N THR A 280 -64.90 -36.91 18.40
CA THR A 280 -65.62 -35.74 17.87
C THR A 280 -64.76 -34.48 17.93
N LEU A 281 -63.99 -34.28 19.00
CA LEU A 281 -63.09 -33.13 19.15
C LEU A 281 -61.86 -33.24 18.24
N GLU A 282 -61.33 -34.44 18.02
CA GLU A 282 -60.26 -34.66 17.03
C GLU A 282 -60.73 -34.42 15.59
N GLU A 283 -61.95 -34.83 15.24
CA GLU A 283 -62.55 -34.59 13.92
C GLU A 283 -62.86 -33.11 13.68
N LYS A 284 -63.31 -32.39 14.71
CA LYS A 284 -63.55 -30.94 14.65
C LYS A 284 -62.31 -30.08 14.82
N MET A 285 -61.14 -30.68 15.02
CA MET A 285 -59.89 -29.93 15.24
C MET A 285 -59.60 -28.84 14.19
N PRO A 286 -59.78 -29.07 12.87
CA PRO A 286 -59.57 -28.02 11.87
C PRO A 286 -60.42 -26.77 12.16
N ALA A 287 -61.70 -26.95 12.47
CA ALA A 287 -62.61 -25.87 12.78
C ALA A 287 -62.25 -25.17 14.11
N ILE A 288 -61.79 -25.91 15.12
CA ILE A 288 -61.33 -25.35 16.41
C ILE A 288 -60.09 -24.47 16.20
N VAL A 289 -59.13 -24.94 15.38
CA VAL A 289 -57.92 -24.16 15.05
C VAL A 289 -58.29 -22.90 14.29
N GLU A 290 -59.18 -22.99 13.31
CA GLU A 290 -59.63 -21.85 12.53
C GLU A 290 -60.40 -20.82 13.39
N GLU A 291 -61.29 -21.29 14.28
CA GLU A 291 -62.01 -20.44 15.23
C GLU A 291 -61.05 -19.76 16.22
N ALA A 292 -60.03 -20.48 16.70
CA ALA A 292 -58.99 -19.90 17.55
C ALA A 292 -58.18 -18.82 16.83
N ILE A 293 -57.80 -19.03 15.57
CA ILE A 293 -57.12 -18.02 14.75
C ILE A 293 -58.00 -16.78 14.57
N ASN A 294 -59.29 -16.97 14.26
CA ASN A 294 -60.23 -15.86 14.08
C ASN A 294 -60.45 -15.07 15.39
N TYR A 295 -60.56 -15.75 16.52
CA TYR A 295 -60.66 -15.12 17.83
C TYR A 295 -59.40 -14.29 18.16
N LEU A 296 -58.21 -14.83 17.88
CA LEU A 296 -56.95 -14.10 18.06
C LEU A 296 -56.86 -12.89 17.13
N GLU A 297 -57.29 -13.00 15.88
CA GLU A 297 -57.30 -11.90 14.92
C GLU A 297 -58.23 -10.77 15.37
N GLN A 298 -59.45 -11.09 15.80
CA GLN A 298 -60.39 -10.10 16.35
C GLN A 298 -59.85 -9.42 17.61
N THR A 299 -59.28 -10.21 18.53
CA THR A 299 -58.70 -9.68 19.78
C THR A 299 -57.50 -8.76 19.50
N SER A 300 -56.70 -9.09 18.48
CA SER A 300 -55.55 -8.29 18.05
C SER A 300 -55.94 -7.00 17.32
N ALA A 301 -57.17 -6.90 16.79
CA ALA A 301 -57.67 -5.72 16.09
C ALA A 301 -58.17 -4.63 17.04
N ASP A 302 -58.51 -5.00 18.28
CA ASP A 302 -58.98 -4.07 19.31
C ASP A 302 -57.87 -3.11 19.77
N GLU A 303 -58.17 -1.81 19.76
CA GLU A 303 -57.25 -0.72 20.06
C GLU A 303 -56.80 -0.75 21.53
N GLU A 304 -57.67 -1.16 22.46
CA GLU A 304 -57.33 -1.30 23.87
C GLU A 304 -56.34 -2.46 24.09
N ASN A 305 -56.56 -3.60 23.43
CA ASN A 305 -55.66 -4.74 23.52
C ASN A 305 -54.29 -4.44 22.90
N ARG A 306 -54.25 -3.70 21.80
CA ARG A 306 -53.00 -3.24 21.18
C ARG A 306 -52.19 -2.36 22.11
N ALA A 307 -52.84 -1.38 22.76
CA ALA A 307 -52.18 -0.52 23.74
C ALA A 307 -51.62 -1.34 24.92
N ARG A 308 -52.40 -2.30 25.44
CA ARG A 308 -51.94 -3.22 26.50
C ARG A 308 -50.77 -4.09 26.06
N MET A 309 -50.77 -4.59 24.81
CA MET A 309 -49.67 -5.36 24.26
C MET A 309 -48.39 -4.53 24.15
N ILE A 310 -48.49 -3.29 23.65
CA ILE A 310 -47.35 -2.36 23.58
C ILE A 310 -46.80 -2.11 24.98
N GLN A 311 -47.67 -1.76 25.95
CA GLN A 311 -47.27 -1.52 27.33
C GLN A 311 -46.64 -2.76 27.98
N ALA A 312 -47.12 -3.96 27.66
CA ALA A 312 -46.54 -5.22 28.14
C ALA A 312 -45.14 -5.46 27.56
N VAL A 313 -44.92 -5.11 26.30
CA VAL A 313 -43.59 -5.17 25.66
C VAL A 313 -42.66 -4.13 26.29
N GLU A 314 -43.09 -2.89 26.46
CA GLU A 314 -42.31 -1.83 27.11
C GLU A 314 -41.88 -2.24 28.53
N SER A 315 -42.84 -2.70 29.33
CA SER A 315 -42.60 -3.15 30.71
C SER A 315 -41.72 -4.40 30.76
N GLY A 316 -41.88 -5.32 29.80
CA GLY A 316 -41.07 -6.53 29.67
C GLY A 316 -39.61 -6.22 29.36
N ILE A 317 -39.36 -5.34 28.40
CA ILE A 317 -38.01 -4.90 28.02
C ILE A 317 -37.35 -4.16 29.20
N SER A 318 -38.09 -3.29 29.88
CA SER A 318 -37.59 -2.58 31.06
C SER A 318 -37.21 -3.55 32.19
N LYS A 319 -38.00 -4.62 32.39
CA LYS A 319 -37.66 -5.69 33.35
C LYS A 319 -36.47 -6.55 32.91
N TRP A 320 -36.27 -6.77 31.62
CA TRP A 320 -35.10 -7.49 31.12
C TRP A 320 -33.82 -6.68 31.19
N ARG A 321 -33.93 -5.35 31.14
CA ARG A 321 -32.80 -4.42 31.31
C ARG A 321 -32.06 -4.65 32.63
N SER A 322 -32.75 -5.04 33.69
CA SER A 322 -32.14 -5.33 35.00
C SER A 322 -31.49 -6.72 35.10
N LEU A 323 -31.61 -7.57 34.06
CA LEU A 323 -31.09 -8.94 34.04
C LEU A 323 -29.85 -9.04 33.15
N THR A 324 -29.03 -10.07 33.36
CA THR A 324 -27.93 -10.40 32.43
C THR A 324 -28.46 -11.20 31.22
N LEU A 325 -27.70 -11.24 30.12
CA LEU A 325 -28.10 -12.01 28.94
C LEU A 325 -28.31 -13.51 29.28
N ASN A 326 -27.46 -14.06 30.15
CA ASN A 326 -27.55 -15.45 30.59
C ASN A 326 -28.82 -15.72 31.42
N GLU A 327 -29.25 -14.77 32.26
CA GLU A 327 -30.50 -14.87 33.01
C GLU A 327 -31.74 -14.76 32.14
N VAL A 328 -31.70 -13.92 31.10
CA VAL A 328 -32.79 -13.83 30.11
C VAL A 328 -32.84 -15.11 29.28
N MET A 329 -31.70 -15.60 28.79
CA MET A 329 -31.61 -16.84 28.04
C MET A 329 -32.00 -18.08 28.86
N ALA A 330 -31.76 -18.09 30.17
CA ALA A 330 -32.21 -19.17 31.06
C ALA A 330 -33.74 -19.24 31.20
N LYS A 331 -34.44 -18.12 30.97
CA LYS A 331 -35.91 -18.03 31.02
C LYS A 331 -36.59 -18.35 29.70
N VAL A 332 -35.84 -18.35 28.59
CA VAL A 332 -36.33 -18.76 27.27
C VAL A 332 -36.10 -20.26 27.13
N ASP A 333 -37.15 -21.00 26.78
CA ASP A 333 -37.06 -22.46 26.59
C ASP A 333 -35.98 -22.79 25.55
N LYS A 334 -35.02 -23.67 25.90
CA LYS A 334 -33.86 -24.04 25.07
C LYS A 334 -34.25 -24.64 23.71
N LYS A 335 -35.52 -24.98 23.51
CA LYS A 335 -36.05 -25.49 22.23
C LYS A 335 -36.32 -24.41 21.20
N ILE A 336 -36.33 -23.14 21.58
CA ILE A 336 -36.54 -22.02 20.65
C ILE A 336 -35.19 -21.55 20.13
N ASP A 337 -34.89 -21.88 18.88
CA ASP A 337 -33.73 -21.32 18.20
C ASP A 337 -34.02 -19.89 17.73
N LEU A 338 -33.49 -18.92 18.48
CA LEU A 338 -33.59 -17.49 18.19
C LEU A 338 -33.00 -17.13 16.81
N GLY A 339 -32.01 -17.90 16.33
CA GLY A 339 -31.38 -17.68 15.03
C GLY A 339 -32.35 -17.93 13.87
N SER A 340 -33.02 -19.07 13.87
CA SER A 340 -34.05 -19.39 12.86
C SER A 340 -35.28 -18.48 12.96
N LEU A 341 -35.68 -18.05 14.16
CA LEU A 341 -36.74 -17.03 14.30
C LEU A 341 -36.34 -15.70 13.66
N LEU A 342 -35.13 -15.22 13.91
CA LEU A 342 -34.60 -14.00 13.30
C LEU A 342 -34.53 -14.10 11.77
N GLU A 343 -34.06 -15.23 11.24
CA GLU A 343 -34.01 -15.44 9.79
C GLU A 343 -35.42 -15.45 9.18
N ASN A 344 -36.37 -16.12 9.81
CA ASN A 344 -37.76 -16.15 9.34
C ASN A 344 -38.41 -14.76 9.38
N ILE A 345 -38.21 -13.99 10.45
CA ILE A 345 -38.70 -12.62 10.56
C ILE A 345 -38.07 -11.73 9.47
N LEU A 346 -36.75 -11.82 9.26
CA LEU A 346 -36.04 -11.06 8.23
C LEU A 346 -36.47 -11.46 6.81
N LEU A 347 -36.86 -12.72 6.58
CA LEU A 347 -37.41 -13.18 5.31
C LEU A 347 -38.80 -12.57 5.04
N SER A 348 -39.62 -12.42 6.06
CA SER A 348 -40.96 -11.82 5.97
C SER A 348 -40.96 -10.32 5.66
N ILE A 349 -39.84 -9.61 5.90
CA ILE A 349 -39.69 -8.18 5.58
C ILE A 349 -39.83 -7.88 4.08
N ASP A 350 -39.78 -8.88 3.19
CA ASP A 350 -39.97 -8.65 1.76
C ASP A 350 -41.39 -8.25 1.35
N GLU A 351 -42.39 -8.53 2.21
CA GLU A 351 -43.78 -8.20 1.90
C GLU A 351 -43.99 -6.69 1.79
N GLU A 352 -44.66 -6.25 0.73
CA GLU A 352 -44.84 -4.82 0.41
C GLU A 352 -45.55 -4.06 1.54
N LYS A 353 -46.50 -4.70 2.23
CA LYS A 353 -47.18 -4.16 3.42
C LYS A 353 -46.28 -4.06 4.66
N LEU A 354 -45.35 -5.00 4.84
CA LEU A 354 -44.37 -4.93 5.94
C LEU A 354 -43.32 -3.86 5.65
N LYS A 355 -42.88 -3.72 4.39
CA LYS A 355 -42.00 -2.62 3.96
C LYS A 355 -42.63 -1.26 4.20
N SER A 356 -43.90 -1.08 3.85
CA SER A 356 -44.62 0.18 4.10
C SER A 356 -44.87 0.42 5.59
N GLY A 357 -45.16 -0.64 6.36
CA GLY A 357 -45.23 -0.57 7.82
C GLY A 357 -43.92 -0.12 8.45
N ILE A 358 -42.80 -0.76 8.07
CA ILE A 358 -41.46 -0.44 8.61
C ILE A 358 -41.11 1.00 8.24
N PHE A 359 -41.45 1.40 7.02
CA PHE A 359 -41.30 2.78 6.58
C PHE A 359 -42.07 3.75 7.48
N ALA A 360 -43.37 3.54 7.67
CA ALA A 360 -44.21 4.42 8.49
C ALA A 360 -43.75 4.47 9.95
N ALA A 361 -43.27 3.34 10.49
CA ALA A 361 -42.76 3.27 11.85
C ALA A 361 -41.41 3.96 12.01
N LEU A 362 -40.50 3.79 11.05
CA LEU A 362 -39.25 4.54 11.01
C LEU A 362 -39.52 6.03 10.82
N GLU A 363 -40.49 6.40 9.99
CA GLU A 363 -40.92 7.80 9.81
C GLU A 363 -41.51 8.38 11.10
N GLY A 364 -42.33 7.62 11.83
CA GLY A 364 -42.84 8.02 13.15
C GLY A 364 -41.71 8.32 14.13
N VAL A 365 -40.74 7.40 14.26
CA VAL A 365 -39.57 7.62 15.11
C VAL A 365 -38.72 8.81 14.62
N PHE A 366 -38.44 8.90 13.32
CA PHE A 366 -37.66 10.00 12.75
C PHE A 366 -38.34 11.37 12.91
N THR A 367 -39.68 11.43 12.82
CA THR A 367 -40.45 12.67 13.00
C THR A 367 -40.47 13.11 14.46
N SER A 368 -40.61 12.17 15.40
CA SER A 368 -40.59 12.44 16.84
C SER A 368 -39.23 12.94 17.36
N TYR A 369 -38.12 12.59 16.69
CA TYR A 369 -36.77 13.02 17.06
C TYR A 369 -36.07 13.95 16.05
N ARG A 370 -36.84 14.55 15.13
CA ARG A 370 -36.35 15.29 13.96
C ARG A 370 -35.33 16.41 14.24
N LYS A 371 -35.52 17.16 15.32
CA LYS A 371 -34.69 18.33 15.69
C LYS A 371 -33.55 18.02 16.65
N ARG A 372 -33.29 16.75 16.90
CA ARG A 372 -32.22 16.36 17.82
C ARG A 372 -30.94 16.07 17.04
N PRO A 373 -29.76 16.38 17.60
CA PRO A 373 -28.48 15.96 17.04
C PRO A 373 -28.45 14.45 16.93
N ILE A 374 -27.89 13.92 15.84
CA ILE A 374 -27.69 12.49 15.66
C ILE A 374 -26.90 11.92 16.83
N GLY A 375 -25.90 12.65 17.33
CA GLY A 375 -25.11 12.24 18.48
C GLY A 375 -25.92 12.11 19.76
N GLU A 376 -26.87 13.00 20.00
CA GLU A 376 -27.80 12.89 21.14
C GLU A 376 -28.70 11.66 20.96
N ILE A 377 -29.18 11.41 19.75
CA ILE A 377 -30.03 10.26 19.47
C ILE A 377 -29.26 8.94 19.65
N LEU A 378 -28.05 8.86 19.10
CA LEU A 378 -27.19 7.68 19.21
C LEU A 378 -26.75 7.44 20.65
N ALA A 379 -26.40 8.48 21.40
CA ALA A 379 -25.99 8.36 22.79
C ALA A 379 -27.16 8.04 23.72
N GLN A 380 -28.31 8.71 23.56
CA GLN A 380 -29.46 8.57 24.45
C GLN A 380 -30.31 7.33 24.13
N TYR A 381 -30.60 7.05 22.86
CA TYR A 381 -31.51 5.95 22.48
C TYR A 381 -30.81 4.65 22.10
N LEU A 382 -29.52 4.71 21.72
CA LEU A 382 -28.74 3.54 21.32
C LEU A 382 -27.54 3.27 22.24
N GLY A 383 -27.26 4.15 23.20
CA GLY A 383 -26.14 4.00 24.14
C GLY A 383 -24.76 4.07 23.47
N LEU A 384 -24.68 4.56 22.23
CA LEU A 384 -23.44 4.62 21.47
C LEU A 384 -22.76 5.97 21.68
N GLN A 385 -21.61 5.96 22.33
CA GLN A 385 -20.82 7.17 22.48
C GLN A 385 -20.02 7.49 21.21
N GLU A 386 -19.78 8.79 21.00
CA GLU A 386 -18.99 9.28 19.87
C GLU A 386 -17.62 8.60 19.77
N GLN A 387 -16.98 8.40 20.93
CA GLN A 387 -15.68 7.77 21.03
C GLN A 387 -15.70 6.30 20.60
N ASP A 388 -16.72 5.54 21.01
CA ASP A 388 -16.86 4.12 20.67
C ASP A 388 -17.09 3.93 19.16
N ILE A 389 -17.91 4.79 18.55
CA ILE A 389 -18.15 4.76 17.11
C ILE A 389 -16.88 5.17 16.34
N GLY A 390 -16.20 6.23 16.78
CA GLY A 390 -14.94 6.68 16.20
C GLY A 390 -13.88 5.59 16.22
N ASP A 391 -13.69 4.92 17.36
CA ASP A 391 -12.74 3.82 17.51
C ASP A 391 -13.13 2.60 16.68
N PHE A 392 -14.41 2.23 16.66
CA PHE A 392 -14.90 1.12 15.83
C PHE A 392 -14.64 1.38 14.34
N LEU A 393 -15.05 2.53 13.82
CA LEU A 393 -14.91 2.88 12.41
C LEU A 393 -13.44 3.03 12.01
N ALA A 394 -12.62 3.65 12.85
CA ALA A 394 -11.18 3.78 12.62
C ALA A 394 -10.52 2.39 12.55
N ASN A 395 -10.81 1.51 13.50
CA ASN A 395 -10.24 0.17 13.52
C ASN A 395 -10.68 -0.66 12.30
N GLN A 396 -11.96 -0.59 11.91
CA GLN A 396 -12.44 -1.28 10.71
C GLN A 396 -11.78 -0.76 9.44
N PHE A 397 -11.71 0.56 9.26
CA PHE A 397 -11.10 1.19 8.08
C PHE A 397 -9.61 0.86 7.99
N LEU A 398 -8.87 1.01 9.09
CA LEU A 398 -7.44 0.73 9.13
C LEU A 398 -7.15 -0.75 8.88
N THR A 399 -7.90 -1.65 9.51
CA THR A 399 -7.77 -3.10 9.27
C THR A 399 -8.08 -3.46 7.82
N PHE A 400 -9.02 -2.76 7.18
CA PHE A 400 -9.33 -2.95 5.77
C PHE A 400 -8.20 -2.44 4.87
N ILE A 401 -7.74 -1.20 5.05
CA ILE A 401 -6.82 -0.53 4.12
C ILE A 401 -5.36 -1.01 4.27
N SER A 402 -4.96 -1.44 5.47
CA SER A 402 -3.61 -1.96 5.72
C SER A 402 -3.38 -3.38 5.18
N LYS A 403 -4.41 -4.05 4.63
CA LYS A 403 -4.23 -5.33 3.94
C LYS A 403 -3.53 -5.11 2.61
N ARG A 404 -2.57 -6.00 2.30
CA ARG A 404 -1.86 -5.98 1.00
C ARG A 404 -2.81 -6.12 -0.19
N GLU A 405 -3.87 -6.91 -0.04
CA GLU A 405 -4.91 -7.06 -1.05
C GLU A 405 -5.63 -5.74 -1.35
N SER A 406 -5.94 -4.93 -0.34
CA SER A 406 -6.57 -3.62 -0.52
C SER A 406 -5.66 -2.63 -1.24
N SER A 407 -4.37 -2.66 -0.95
CA SER A 407 -3.36 -1.85 -1.66
C SER A 407 -3.29 -2.22 -3.14
N LYS A 408 -3.25 -3.52 -3.43
CA LYS A 408 -3.23 -4.06 -4.79
C LYS A 408 -4.50 -3.73 -5.57
N ASN A 409 -5.67 -3.87 -4.94
CA ASN A 409 -6.95 -3.53 -5.57
C ASN A 409 -7.03 -2.04 -5.91
N LEU A 410 -6.60 -1.15 -5.00
CA LEU A 410 -6.58 0.29 -5.26
C LEU A 410 -5.56 0.66 -6.34
N ALA A 411 -4.38 0.05 -6.36
CA ALA A 411 -3.41 0.22 -7.42
C ALA A 411 -4.02 -0.15 -8.79
N GLY A 412 -4.71 -1.29 -8.86
CA GLY A 412 -5.44 -1.74 -10.04
C GLY A 412 -6.50 -0.74 -10.52
N GLU A 413 -7.32 -0.22 -9.60
CA GLU A 413 -8.34 0.80 -9.92
C GLU A 413 -7.73 2.10 -10.42
N ILE A 414 -6.64 2.57 -9.82
CA ILE A 414 -5.91 3.76 -10.30
C ILE A 414 -5.38 3.52 -11.72
N ILE A 415 -4.84 2.34 -12.00
CA ILE A 415 -4.34 2.00 -13.34
C ILE A 415 -5.48 1.92 -14.35
N SER A 416 -6.59 1.28 -14.00
CA SER A 416 -7.78 1.23 -14.85
C SER A 416 -8.40 2.60 -15.09
N PHE A 417 -8.35 3.49 -14.09
CA PHE A 417 -8.72 4.89 -14.27
C PHE A 417 -7.77 5.59 -15.23
N VAL A 418 -6.44 5.47 -15.04
CA VAL A 418 -5.44 6.05 -15.94
C VAL A 418 -5.64 5.52 -17.37
N HIS A 419 -5.91 4.23 -17.53
CA HIS A 419 -6.17 3.63 -18.84
C HIS A 419 -7.41 4.24 -19.51
N ARG A 420 -8.55 4.28 -18.80
CA ARG A 420 -9.79 4.90 -19.32
C ARG A 420 -9.60 6.39 -19.61
N PHE A 421 -8.94 7.09 -18.72
CA PHE A 421 -8.66 8.51 -18.85
C PHE A 421 -7.81 8.80 -20.10
N LEU A 422 -6.81 7.96 -20.39
CA LEU A 422 -5.99 8.05 -21.59
C LEU A 422 -6.74 7.61 -22.86
N GLU A 423 -7.75 6.73 -22.74
CA GLU A 423 -8.61 6.35 -23.87
C GLU A 423 -9.65 7.41 -24.23
N GLU A 424 -10.18 8.13 -23.24
CA GLU A 424 -11.17 9.20 -23.45
C GLU A 424 -10.56 10.51 -23.97
N GLN A 425 -9.23 10.66 -23.88
CA GLN A 425 -8.53 11.91 -24.19
C GLN A 425 -7.59 11.72 -25.41
N GLU A 426 -8.14 11.82 -26.63
CA GLU A 426 -7.42 11.51 -27.87
C GLU A 426 -6.49 12.64 -28.38
N GLU A 427 -6.73 13.91 -28.04
CA GLU A 427 -5.99 15.05 -28.60
C GLU A 427 -5.35 16.00 -27.58
N THR A 428 -5.42 15.70 -26.28
CA THR A 428 -4.83 16.56 -25.26
C THR A 428 -3.38 16.18 -24.97
N THR A 429 -2.55 17.19 -24.71
CA THR A 429 -1.17 17.01 -24.25
C THR A 429 -1.11 17.00 -22.73
N ILE A 430 -0.06 16.42 -22.16
CA ILE A 430 0.17 16.45 -20.69
C ILE A 430 0.20 17.89 -20.19
N GLY A 431 0.80 18.81 -20.95
CA GLY A 431 0.84 20.23 -20.63
C GLY A 431 -0.54 20.87 -20.54
N ASN A 432 -1.43 20.59 -21.50
CA ASN A 432 -2.78 21.17 -21.50
C ASN A 432 -3.67 20.55 -20.42
N LEU A 433 -3.51 19.26 -20.16
CA LEU A 433 -4.28 18.54 -19.13
C LEU A 433 -4.05 19.11 -17.73
N PHE A 434 -2.79 19.32 -17.35
CA PHE A 434 -2.44 19.86 -16.03
C PHE A 434 -2.35 21.39 -16.03
N ASN A 435 -2.75 22.04 -17.13
CA ASN A 435 -2.66 23.47 -17.36
C ASN A 435 -1.27 24.01 -16.97
N ILE A 436 -0.22 23.36 -17.48
CA ILE A 436 1.19 23.65 -17.19
C ILE A 436 1.66 24.81 -18.07
N ASP A 437 1.44 26.02 -17.57
CA ASP A 437 2.00 27.25 -18.10
C ASP A 437 3.51 27.37 -17.82
N ASN A 438 4.16 28.38 -18.40
CA ASN A 438 5.60 28.59 -18.26
C ASN A 438 6.02 28.73 -16.78
N GLU A 439 5.20 29.35 -15.93
CA GLU A 439 5.48 29.52 -14.51
C GLU A 439 5.45 28.18 -13.76
N LYS A 440 4.46 27.32 -14.01
CA LYS A 440 4.43 25.96 -13.44
C LYS A 440 5.54 25.08 -13.98
N ARG A 441 5.89 25.20 -15.26
CA ARG A 441 7.04 24.47 -15.84
C ARG A 441 8.31 24.80 -15.08
N GLU A 442 8.59 26.08 -14.85
CA GLU A 442 9.76 26.52 -14.09
C GLU A 442 9.75 25.96 -12.66
N LYS A 443 8.60 26.01 -11.97
CA LYS A 443 8.46 25.42 -10.62
C LYS A 443 8.69 23.91 -10.60
N ILE A 444 8.13 23.18 -11.57
CA ILE A 444 8.34 21.74 -11.73
C ILE A 444 9.81 21.44 -11.99
N THR A 445 10.44 22.17 -12.90
CA THR A 445 11.86 22.03 -13.23
C THR A 445 12.74 22.28 -12.01
N LEU A 446 12.48 23.34 -11.24
CA LEU A 446 13.20 23.63 -9.99
C LEU A 446 13.02 22.52 -8.95
N PHE A 447 11.77 22.05 -8.76
CA PHE A 447 11.47 20.95 -7.85
C PHE A 447 12.19 19.66 -8.25
N LEU A 448 12.06 19.24 -9.52
CA LEU A 448 12.70 18.03 -10.05
C LEU A 448 14.23 18.13 -10.02
N THR A 449 14.79 19.30 -10.32
CA THR A 449 16.25 19.52 -10.22
C THR A 449 16.73 19.36 -8.79
N CYS A 450 16.05 19.98 -7.83
CA CYS A 450 16.39 19.88 -6.42
C CYS A 450 16.29 18.41 -5.94
N GLU A 451 15.21 17.73 -6.30
CA GLU A 451 14.97 16.36 -5.85
C GLU A 451 15.93 15.36 -6.49
N LEU A 452 16.25 15.51 -7.78
CA LEU A 452 17.28 14.73 -8.45
C LEU A 452 18.64 14.92 -7.75
N ILE A 453 19.02 16.15 -7.41
CA ILE A 453 20.28 16.42 -6.71
C ILE A 453 20.30 15.76 -5.33
N LYS A 454 19.20 15.80 -4.57
CA LYS A 454 19.09 15.09 -3.28
C LYS A 454 19.24 13.58 -3.44
N ILE A 455 18.55 12.99 -4.43
CA ILE A 455 18.64 11.56 -4.73
C ILE A 455 20.07 11.20 -5.12
N LEU A 456 20.70 11.95 -6.04
CA LEU A 456 22.09 11.74 -6.43
C LEU A 456 23.02 11.81 -5.22
N ASN A 457 22.91 12.82 -4.35
CA ASN A 457 23.74 12.95 -3.16
C ASN A 457 23.56 11.81 -2.15
N SER A 458 22.33 11.29 -1.99
CA SER A 458 22.04 10.19 -1.06
C SER A 458 22.45 8.81 -1.58
N GLN A 459 22.39 8.60 -2.91
CA GLN A 459 22.71 7.32 -3.55
C GLN A 459 24.15 7.25 -4.08
N LEU A 460 24.85 8.37 -4.22
CA LEU A 460 26.25 8.39 -4.67
C LEU A 460 27.17 7.48 -3.84
N PRO A 461 27.07 7.40 -2.50
CA PRO A 461 27.95 6.54 -1.70
C PRO A 461 27.74 5.05 -1.99
N SER A 462 26.48 4.62 -2.22
CA SER A 462 26.18 3.23 -2.57
C SER A 462 26.62 2.91 -3.99
N LEU A 463 26.45 3.85 -4.94
CA LEU A 463 26.91 3.70 -6.32
C LEU A 463 28.43 3.56 -6.41
N ILE A 464 29.21 4.42 -5.76
CA ILE A 464 30.69 4.34 -5.80
C ILE A 464 31.17 2.97 -5.27
N ARG A 465 30.56 2.44 -4.21
CA ARG A 465 30.92 1.11 -3.67
C ARG A 465 30.58 -0.04 -4.62
N SER A 466 29.61 0.15 -5.51
CA SER A 466 29.23 -0.87 -6.50
C SER A 466 30.13 -0.90 -7.74
N PHE A 467 30.90 0.18 -7.99
CA PHE A 467 31.83 0.27 -9.11
C PHE A 467 33.27 0.05 -8.63
N ASP A 468 33.93 -1.01 -9.10
CA ASP A 468 35.38 -1.17 -8.91
C ASP A 468 36.14 -0.31 -9.93
N ILE A 469 36.34 0.97 -9.57
CA ILE A 469 37.05 1.94 -10.40
C ILE A 469 38.52 1.53 -10.58
N GLN A 470 39.12 0.88 -9.59
CA GLN A 470 40.52 0.44 -9.68
C GLN A 470 40.65 -0.63 -10.76
N GLU A 471 39.80 -1.67 -10.72
CA GLU A 471 39.78 -2.74 -11.71
C GLU A 471 39.47 -2.19 -13.13
N LEU A 472 38.50 -1.29 -13.25
CA LEU A 472 38.14 -0.67 -14.53
C LEU A 472 39.32 0.09 -15.17
N VAL A 473 40.08 0.84 -14.37
CA VAL A 473 41.28 1.55 -14.84
C VAL A 473 42.38 0.57 -15.20
N VAL A 474 42.60 -0.48 -14.39
CA VAL A 474 43.58 -1.53 -14.67
C VAL A 474 43.28 -2.22 -15.99
N ASP A 475 42.04 -2.62 -16.22
CA ASP A 475 41.58 -3.24 -17.47
C ASP A 475 41.73 -2.31 -18.66
N LYS A 476 41.39 -1.02 -18.48
CA LYS A 476 41.52 -0.06 -19.57
C LYS A 476 42.98 0.17 -19.96
N VAL A 477 43.88 0.31 -18.99
CA VAL A 477 45.33 0.40 -19.25
C VAL A 477 45.85 -0.92 -19.84
N ASN A 478 45.32 -2.05 -19.38
CA ASN A 478 45.66 -3.37 -19.88
C ASN A 478 45.10 -3.69 -21.28
N ALA A 479 44.17 -2.88 -21.79
CA ALA A 479 43.67 -2.96 -23.16
C ALA A 479 44.48 -2.11 -24.16
N LEU A 480 45.30 -1.16 -23.69
CA LEU A 480 46.11 -0.30 -24.56
C LEU A 480 47.29 -1.07 -25.15
N GLU A 481 47.61 -0.84 -26.42
CA GLU A 481 48.80 -1.43 -27.02
C GLU A 481 50.08 -0.89 -26.35
N VAL A 482 51.10 -1.73 -26.20
CA VAL A 482 52.37 -1.36 -25.52
C VAL A 482 53.01 -0.11 -26.14
N ILE A 483 52.81 0.11 -27.45
CA ILE A 483 53.31 1.27 -28.20
C ILE A 483 52.62 2.57 -27.75
N GLU A 484 51.34 2.53 -27.39
CA GLU A 484 50.61 3.71 -26.92
C GLU A 484 51.06 4.11 -25.52
N VAL A 485 51.30 3.12 -24.65
CA VAL A 485 51.87 3.35 -23.30
C VAL A 485 53.28 3.94 -23.41
N GLU A 486 54.12 3.41 -24.32
CA GLU A 486 55.44 3.99 -24.64
C GLU A 486 55.30 5.45 -25.09
N ARG A 487 54.35 5.77 -25.97
CA ARG A 487 54.14 7.13 -26.48
C ARG A 487 53.74 8.12 -25.38
N LEU A 488 52.81 7.71 -24.50
CA LEU A 488 52.37 8.53 -23.37
C LEU A 488 53.51 8.82 -22.40
N LEU A 489 54.31 7.81 -22.06
CA LEU A 489 55.45 7.96 -21.16
C LEU A 489 56.58 8.78 -21.78
N LEU A 490 56.89 8.54 -23.06
CA LEU A 490 57.90 9.33 -23.78
C LEU A 490 57.48 10.79 -23.93
N GLN A 491 56.19 11.10 -24.10
CA GLN A 491 55.73 12.49 -24.20
C GLN A 491 56.04 13.29 -22.92
N VAL A 492 55.99 12.65 -21.76
CA VAL A 492 56.29 13.28 -20.46
C VAL A 492 57.80 13.28 -20.17
N ILE A 493 58.51 12.21 -20.53
CA ILE A 493 59.90 11.97 -20.07
C ILE A 493 60.96 12.40 -21.11
N ALA A 494 60.62 12.55 -22.40
CA ALA A 494 61.60 12.80 -23.48
C ALA A 494 62.43 14.08 -23.33
N SER A 495 61.89 15.11 -22.67
CA SER A 495 62.64 16.34 -22.35
C SER A 495 63.78 16.07 -21.34
N HIS A 496 63.55 15.17 -20.40
CA HIS A 496 64.49 14.81 -19.33
C HIS A 496 65.55 13.79 -19.80
N LEU A 497 65.19 12.86 -20.71
CA LEU A 497 66.12 11.83 -21.21
C LEU A 497 67.32 12.41 -21.97
N LYS A 498 67.16 13.57 -22.62
CA LYS A 498 68.27 14.27 -23.32
C LYS A 498 69.39 14.67 -22.37
N TRP A 499 69.05 15.10 -21.15
CA TRP A 499 70.02 15.49 -20.13
C TRP A 499 70.81 14.29 -19.61
N ILE A 500 70.18 13.11 -19.52
CA ILE A 500 70.86 11.88 -19.10
C ILE A 500 71.90 11.46 -20.16
N ASN A 501 71.55 11.54 -21.45
CA ASN A 501 72.50 11.24 -22.54
C ASN A 501 73.69 12.21 -22.54
N LEU A 502 73.43 13.50 -22.30
CA LEU A 502 74.48 14.52 -22.22
C LEU A 502 75.38 14.31 -20.99
N PHE A 503 74.79 13.93 -19.85
CA PHE A 503 75.56 13.59 -18.65
C PHE A 503 76.45 12.37 -18.87
N GLY A 504 75.94 11.34 -19.56
CA GLY A 504 76.73 10.18 -19.98
C GLY A 504 77.92 10.57 -20.87
N ALA A 505 77.73 11.50 -21.79
CA ALA A 505 78.81 12.04 -22.62
C ALA A 505 79.86 12.80 -21.79
N LEU A 506 79.42 13.63 -20.84
CA LEU A 506 80.30 14.38 -19.95
C LEU A 506 81.12 13.44 -19.04
N LEU A 507 80.49 12.43 -18.46
CA LEU A 507 81.15 11.42 -17.62
C LEU A 507 82.16 10.62 -18.45
N GLY A 508 81.80 10.23 -19.66
CA GLY A 508 82.69 9.55 -20.60
C GLY A 508 83.91 10.40 -20.98
N ALA A 509 83.72 11.70 -21.20
CA ALA A 509 84.80 12.65 -21.42
C ALA A 509 85.72 12.73 -20.19
N PHE A 510 85.13 12.80 -18.99
CA PHE A 510 85.86 12.87 -17.73
C PHE A 510 86.70 11.61 -17.46
N ILE A 511 86.17 10.42 -17.76
CA ILE A 511 86.91 9.15 -17.66
C ILE A 511 88.08 9.13 -18.66
N GLY A 512 87.85 9.57 -19.91
CA GLY A 512 88.92 9.66 -20.90
C GLY A 512 90.01 10.66 -20.52
N LEU A 513 89.65 11.79 -19.88
CA LEU A 513 90.62 12.74 -19.30
C LEU A 513 91.40 12.12 -18.14
N SER A 514 90.73 11.35 -17.29
CA SER A 514 91.36 10.66 -16.16
C SER A 514 92.34 9.57 -16.63
N GLN A 515 92.03 8.86 -17.72
CA GLN A 515 92.95 7.90 -18.35
C GLN A 515 94.21 8.56 -18.90
N ILE A 516 94.09 9.77 -19.45
CA ILE A 516 95.25 10.55 -19.88
C ILE A 516 96.09 10.97 -18.68
N ALA A 517 95.45 11.44 -17.61
CA ALA A 517 96.15 11.84 -16.39
C ALA A 517 96.90 10.67 -15.74
N LEU A 518 96.32 9.46 -15.75
CA LEU A 518 96.98 8.23 -15.26
C LEU A 518 98.17 7.84 -16.15
N ARG A 519 98.03 7.93 -17.48
CA ARG A 519 99.11 7.66 -18.44
C ARG A 519 100.26 8.68 -18.41
N LEU A 520 100.06 9.81 -17.75
CA LEU A 520 101.08 10.83 -17.46
C LEU A 520 101.83 10.56 -16.15
N LEU A 521 101.25 9.72 -15.27
CA LEU A 521 101.81 9.36 -13.96
C LEU A 521 102.56 8.02 -13.99
N ASP A 522 102.21 7.13 -14.92
CA ASP A 522 102.97 5.92 -15.32
C ASP A 522 104.03 6.25 -16.38
#